data_AF-A0A359M0R2-F1
#
_entry.id   AF-A0A359M0R2-F1
#
_cell.length_a   1.000
_cell.length_b   1.000
_cell.length_c   1.000
_cell.angle_alpha   90.00
_cell.angle_beta   90.00
_cell.angle_gamma   90.00
#
_symmetry.space_group_name_H-M   'P 1'
#
loop_
_entity.id
_entity.type
_entity.pdbx_description
1 polymer ?
#
loop_
_entity_poly.entity_id
_entity_poly.type
_entity_poly.pdbx_seq_one_letter_code
_entity_poly.pdbx_strand_id
1 'polypeptide(L)'
;NKNAIPFDRNPPLNPSGIRLGSPAVTTRGFREPEMIEVAALIAELLSAHDNTETIDAVRRRVLALTGRFPLYGWKRESVPA
;
A
#
# COMPACT_ATOMS: atom_id res chain seq x y z
N ASN A 1 2.76 8.08 3.78
CA ASN A 1 3.37 9.20 4.54
C ASN A 1 3.95 10.17 3.53
N LYS A 2 3.38 11.38 3.40
CA LYS A 2 3.95 12.44 2.56
C LYS A 2 5.21 12.97 3.27
N ASN A 3 6.30 13.18 2.54
CA ASN A 3 7.59 13.55 3.13
C ASN A 3 8.33 14.51 2.21
N ALA A 4 9.02 15.49 2.81
CA ALA A 4 9.88 16.40 2.04
C ALA A 4 11.04 15.64 1.40
N ILE A 5 11.50 16.17 0.26
CA ILE A 5 12.69 15.73 -0.45
C ILE A 5 13.78 16.81 -0.36
N PRO A 6 15.06 16.51 -0.67
CA PRO A 6 16.08 17.53 -0.74
C PRO A 6 15.66 18.68 -1.68
N PHE A 7 15.81 19.92 -1.21
CA PHE A 7 15.45 21.14 -1.96
C PHE A 7 13.97 21.23 -2.37
N ASP A 8 13.06 20.60 -1.62
CA ASP A 8 11.63 20.68 -1.86
C ASP A 8 11.15 22.14 -1.85
N ARG A 9 10.51 22.56 -2.95
CA ARG A 9 9.94 23.92 -3.08
C ARG A 9 8.54 24.02 -2.50
N ASN A 10 7.89 22.88 -2.27
CA ASN A 10 6.53 22.86 -1.74
C ASN A 10 6.52 23.05 -0.22
N PRO A 11 5.43 23.61 0.34
CA PRO A 11 5.34 23.90 1.77
C PRO A 11 5.28 22.61 2.61
N PRO A 12 5.64 22.67 3.91
CA PRO A 12 5.73 21.48 4.78
C PRO A 12 4.45 20.64 4.88
N LEU A 13 3.28 21.26 4.73
CA LEU A 13 1.98 20.57 4.78
C LEU A 13 1.60 19.88 3.45
N ASN A 14 2.32 20.15 2.37
CA ASN A 14 2.10 19.53 1.07
C ASN A 14 3.42 19.20 0.36
N PRO A 15 4.26 18.31 0.92
CA PRO A 15 5.58 18.05 0.35
C PRO A 15 5.49 17.20 -0.92
N SER A 16 6.58 17.17 -1.69
CA SER A 16 6.65 16.55 -3.01
C SER A 16 6.93 15.04 -3.01
N GLY A 17 7.27 14.45 -1.86
CA GLY A 17 7.72 13.06 -1.76
C GLY A 17 6.83 12.15 -0.94
N ILE A 18 7.11 10.84 -1.04
CA ILE A 18 6.47 9.78 -0.24
C ILE A 18 7.59 8.93 0.37
N ARG A 19 7.47 8.63 1.67
CA ARG A 19 8.35 7.66 2.35
C ARG A 19 7.65 6.30 2.44
N LEU A 20 8.34 5.26 1.98
CA LEU A 20 7.91 3.87 2.03
C LEU A 20 8.80 3.08 3.00
N GLY A 21 8.24 2.08 3.66
CA GLY A 21 8.97 1.19 4.56
C GLY A 21 8.42 -0.22 4.51
N SER A 22 9.33 -1.20 4.48
CA SER A 22 8.99 -2.63 4.49
C SER A 22 8.67 -3.26 5.85
N PRO A 23 9.09 -2.74 7.04
CA PRO A 23 8.95 -3.46 8.30
C PRO A 23 7.53 -3.97 8.60
N ALA A 24 6.51 -3.14 8.37
CA ALA A 24 5.12 -3.51 8.67
C ALA A 24 4.61 -4.69 7.84
N VAL A 25 5.04 -4.80 6.58
CA VAL A 25 4.58 -5.88 5.68
C VAL A 25 5.47 -7.12 5.80
N THR A 26 6.76 -6.97 6.05
CA THR A 26 7.66 -8.11 6.26
C THR A 26 7.35 -8.83 7.58
N THR A 27 6.99 -8.12 8.64
CA THR A 27 6.48 -8.74 9.89
C THR A 27 5.19 -9.55 9.65
N ARG A 28 4.41 -9.21 8.62
CA ARG A 28 3.20 -9.97 8.23
C ARG A 28 3.49 -11.15 7.31
N GLY A 29 4.73 -11.35 6.89
CA GLY A 29 5.14 -12.46 6.01
C GLY A 29 5.29 -12.12 4.54
N PHE A 30 5.21 -10.84 4.14
CA PHE A 30 5.52 -10.46 2.75
C PHE A 30 6.98 -10.79 2.43
N ARG A 31 7.20 -11.27 1.22
CA ARG A 31 8.53 -11.51 0.64
C ARG A 31 8.71 -10.67 -0.61
N GLU A 32 9.84 -10.86 -1.28
CA GLU A 32 10.24 -10.14 -2.48
C GLU A 32 9.16 -10.18 -3.58
N PRO A 33 8.48 -11.31 -3.87
CA PRO A 33 7.42 -11.34 -4.89
C PRO A 33 6.24 -10.42 -4.56
N GLU A 34 5.78 -10.41 -3.30
CA GLU A 34 4.71 -9.51 -2.87
C GLU A 34 5.15 -8.05 -2.93
N MET A 35 6.42 -7.75 -2.64
CA MET A 35 6.94 -6.38 -2.73
C MET A 35 7.01 -5.86 -4.17
N ILE A 36 7.31 -6.73 -5.14
CA ILE A 36 7.22 -6.40 -6.57
C ILE A 36 5.77 -6.05 -6.94
N GLU A 37 4.81 -6.84 -6.47
CA GLU A 37 3.38 -6.58 -6.70
C GLU A 37 2.95 -5.25 -6.06
N VAL A 38 3.37 -4.96 -4.83
CA VAL A 38 3.12 -3.66 -4.17
C VAL A 38 3.67 -2.50 -5.00
N ALA A 39 4.91 -2.62 -5.51
CA ALA A 39 5.52 -1.57 -6.33
C ALA A 39 4.74 -1.35 -7.64
N ALA A 40 4.31 -2.43 -8.30
CA ALA A 40 3.50 -2.35 -9.51
C ALA A 40 2.14 -1.67 -9.27
N LEU A 41 1.46 -2.01 -8.17
CA LEU A 41 0.19 -1.38 -7.78
C LEU A 41 0.34 0.12 -7.51
N ILE A 42 1.44 0.54 -6.86
CA ILE A 42 1.75 1.95 -6.64
C ILE A 42 2.01 2.66 -7.97
N ALA A 43 2.82 2.08 -8.85
CA ALA A 43 3.16 2.67 -10.14
C ALA A 43 1.93 2.84 -11.05
N GLU A 44 1.03 1.85 -11.06
CA GLU A 44 -0.23 1.90 -11.80
C GLU A 44 -1.11 3.05 -11.32
N LEU A 45 -1.27 3.20 -9.99
CA LEU A 45 -2.06 4.29 -9.41
C LEU A 45 -1.45 5.66 -9.70
N LEU A 46 -0.12 5.80 -9.63
CA LEU A 46 0.56 7.06 -9.95
C LEU A 46 0.41 7.45 -11.42
N SER A 47 0.30 6.46 -12.32
CA SER A 47 0.15 6.69 -13.75
C SER A 47 -1.27 7.09 -14.17
N ALA A 48 -2.27 6.77 -13.35
CA ALA A 48 -3.69 7.01 -13.62
C ALA A 48 -4.46 7.46 -12.37
N HIS A 49 -3.88 8.43 -11.65
CA HIS A 49 -4.31 8.84 -10.31
C HIS A 49 -5.71 9.47 -10.21
N ASP A 50 -6.30 9.85 -11.34
CA ASP A 50 -7.61 10.48 -11.52
C ASP A 50 -8.60 9.53 -12.21
N ASN A 51 -8.16 8.34 -12.65
CA ASN A 51 -9.01 7.34 -13.24
C ASN A 51 -9.67 6.48 -12.15
N THR A 52 -10.98 6.66 -11.98
CA THR A 52 -11.76 5.95 -10.95
C THR A 52 -11.79 4.44 -11.16
N GLU A 53 -11.81 3.97 -12.40
CA GLU A 53 -11.80 2.54 -12.71
C GLU A 53 -10.47 1.89 -12.29
N THR A 54 -9.34 2.56 -12.59
CA THR A 54 -8.02 2.11 -12.15
C THR A 54 -7.90 2.10 -10.63
N ILE A 55 -8.38 3.15 -9.96
CA ILE A 55 -8.39 3.24 -8.49
C ILE A 55 -9.14 2.05 -7.89
N ASP A 56 -10.31 1.71 -8.42
CA ASP A 56 -11.13 0.59 -7.91
C ASP A 56 -10.51 -0.78 -8.22
N ALA A 57 -9.90 -0.94 -9.39
CA ALA A 57 -9.17 -2.16 -9.75
C ALA A 57 -7.96 -2.40 -8.83
N VAL A 58 -7.13 -1.37 -8.62
CA VAL A 58 -5.97 -1.41 -7.71
C VAL A 58 -6.45 -1.69 -6.28
N ARG A 59 -7.51 -1.04 -5.82
CA ARG A 59 -8.10 -1.29 -4.49
C ARG A 59 -8.47 -2.76 -4.29
N ARG A 60 -9.16 -3.38 -5.26
CA ARG A 60 -9.50 -4.81 -5.20
C ARG A 60 -8.26 -5.71 -5.11
N ARG A 61 -7.22 -5.41 -5.90
CA ARG A 61 -5.96 -6.17 -5.88
C ARG A 61 -5.19 -6.00 -4.58
N VAL A 62 -5.14 -4.79 -4.01
CA VAL A 62 -4.56 -4.55 -2.68
C VAL A 62 -5.28 -5.36 -1.60
N LEU A 63 -6.62 -5.42 -1.64
CA LEU A 63 -7.40 -6.23 -0.70
C LEU A 63 -7.13 -7.72 -0.86
N ALA A 64 -7.04 -8.22 -2.10
CA ALA A 64 -6.69 -9.61 -2.37
C ALA A 64 -5.29 -9.97 -1.85
N LEU A 65 -4.28 -9.14 -2.17
CA LEU A 65 -2.89 -9.33 -1.72
C LEU A 65 -2.78 -9.31 -0.20
N THR A 66 -3.31 -8.27 0.45
CA THR A 66 -3.24 -8.16 1.92
C THR A 66 -4.13 -9.18 2.64
N GLY A 67 -5.16 -9.69 1.96
CA GLY A 67 -6.02 -10.77 2.44
C GLY A 67 -5.28 -12.09 2.65
N ARG A 68 -4.23 -12.36 1.86
CA ARG A 68 -3.35 -13.54 2.01
C ARG A 68 -2.52 -13.51 3.31
N PHE A 69 -2.33 -12.34 3.92
CA PHE A 69 -1.50 -12.13 5.11
C PHE A 69 -2.27 -11.35 6.19
N PRO A 70 -3.27 -11.98 6.85
CA PRO A 70 -4.14 -11.30 7.81
C PRO A 70 -3.36 -10.80 9.05
N LEU A 71 -3.61 -9.55 9.45
CA LEU A 71 -2.93 -8.94 10.61
C LEU A 71 -3.50 -9.41 11.96
N TYR A 72 -4.81 -9.71 11.99
CA TYR A 72 -5.52 -10.26 13.15
C TYR A 72 -6.30 -11.51 12.72
N GLY A 73 -5.60 -12.60 12.39
CA GLY A 73 -6.24 -13.87 11.99
C GLY A 73 -7.31 -14.32 12.99
N TRP A 74 -6.99 -14.23 14.28
CA TRP A 74 -7.88 -14.54 15.41
C TRP A 74 -9.15 -13.66 15.50
N LYS A 75 -9.16 -12.45 14.90
CA LYS A 75 -10.40 -11.63 14.80
C LYS A 75 -11.24 -11.97 13.57
N ARG A 76 -10.68 -12.75 12.64
CA ARG A 76 -11.38 -13.22 11.43
C ARG A 76 -11.99 -14.61 11.61
N GLU A 77 -11.59 -15.33 12.66
CA GLU A 77 -12.25 -16.55 13.10
C GLU A 77 -13.65 -16.20 13.63
N SER A 78 -14.67 -16.88 13.11
CA SER A 78 -16.02 -16.78 13.66
C SER A 78 -16.02 -17.35 15.08
N VAL A 79 -16.58 -16.60 16.03
CA VAL A 79 -16.83 -17.11 17.38
C VAL A 79 -17.69 -18.38 17.25
N PRO A 80 -17.25 -19.54 17.79
CA PRO A 80 -18.10 -20.73 17.80
C PRO A 80 -19.39 -20.41 18.55
N ALA A 81 -20.53 -20.80 17.95
CA ALA A 81 -21.87 -20.58 18.49
C ALA A 81 -22.08 -21.27 19.84
#